data_AF-A0A961ALP9-F1
#
_entry.id   AF-A0A961ALP9-F1
#
_cell.length_a   1.000
_cell.length_b   1.000
_cell.length_c   1.000
_cell.angle_alpha   90.00
_cell.angle_beta   90.00
_cell.angle_gamma   90.00
#
_symmetry.space_group_name_H-M   'P 1'
#
loop_
_entity.id
_entity.type
_entity.pdbx_description
1 polymer ?
#
loop_
_entity_poly.entity_id
_entity_poly.type
_entity_poly.pdbx_seq_one_letter_code
_entity_poly.pdbx_strand_id
1 'polypeptide(L)'
;MKKLLTILLLLANAAPLTIHAAAPAAPAPSKAAASAKAKPNAKGKAKGKAAARTPQAAEPARTKGLQLQDGDRFLFIGDSITHQCLYTQFVEDFFYTRYPNIRLHFRNAGVSGDRAVDALDRFEPDIAAFKPTVATILLGMNDGRYQDFSPEIFQTYAADMTKLLDRLDAIQCRVILMSPTMFDHEAFDSMIAANPDRARGKTPTNYNAVLAYMGKWGQEVARQRGYLFVDLFGPLNTDTTQERRRDPEFTLIPDAIHPGADGQLVMAYSLLKQTGELASILRAGVGRDGDEWKSLSPKTTTDVRRSGDNAVSYKVTPTCLPWAIFEAAPVGARITRAGHTGSQESHVAQGLNPGKYELLINGQAVHTFTDRQLAVHGEIEADPDSPTYQQAMRVIELNRKRNDEAVRPLRDLYGQRKGRLRTAREKGDEGMAAFAEWEKTEFTPKAAQLTQRAAELETEIYQINQPSPLEVTIRPAASTGKP
;
A
#
# COMPACT_ATOMS: atom_id res chain seq x y z
N MET A 1 -6.02 60.13 -43.91
CA MET A 1 -6.18 59.06 -44.93
C MET A 1 -6.83 57.88 -44.21
N LYS A 2 -8.17 57.76 -44.20
CA LYS A 2 -9.00 57.07 -45.22
C LYS A 2 -8.56 55.59 -45.33
N LYS A 3 -9.34 54.55 -45.01
CA LYS A 3 -10.81 54.34 -45.01
C LYS A 3 -11.13 53.08 -44.16
N LEU A 4 -12.07 53.16 -43.20
CA LEU A 4 -13.48 52.67 -43.23
C LEU A 4 -13.61 51.13 -43.09
N LEU A 5 -14.18 50.55 -42.03
CA LEU A 5 -15.54 50.66 -41.42
C LEU A 5 -16.67 50.12 -42.32
N THR A 6 -17.69 49.54 -41.66
CA THR A 6 -19.03 49.05 -42.11
C THR A 6 -19.04 47.54 -42.45
N ILE A 7 -19.89 46.66 -41.89
CA ILE A 7 -21.35 46.75 -41.64
C ILE A 7 -21.78 45.89 -40.44
N LEU A 8 -22.71 46.42 -39.66
CA LEU A 8 -23.51 45.79 -38.60
C LEU A 8 -25.00 45.73 -39.06
N LEU A 9 -25.74 44.71 -38.59
CA LEU A 9 -27.21 44.52 -38.54
C LEU A 9 -28.00 44.00 -39.77
N LEU A 10 -28.63 42.81 -39.58
CA LEU A 10 -30.04 42.45 -39.87
C LEU A 10 -30.29 41.02 -39.33
N LEU A 11 -30.86 40.87 -38.12
CA LEU A 11 -32.27 40.58 -37.79
C LEU A 11 -32.87 39.27 -38.36
N ALA A 12 -33.16 38.38 -37.40
CA ALA A 12 -34.37 37.55 -37.23
C ALA A 12 -34.56 36.21 -37.98
N ASN A 13 -34.98 35.22 -37.17
CA ASN A 13 -35.70 33.98 -37.46
C ASN A 13 -34.97 32.78 -38.10
N ALA A 14 -34.59 31.82 -37.25
CA ALA A 14 -34.82 30.39 -37.53
C ALA A 14 -34.91 29.58 -36.22
N ALA A 15 -35.88 28.67 -36.19
CA ALA A 15 -36.38 27.88 -35.06
C ALA A 15 -35.36 26.92 -34.40
N PRO A 16 -35.61 26.43 -33.17
CA PRO A 16 -34.76 25.42 -32.54
C PRO A 16 -34.93 24.06 -33.22
N LEU A 17 -33.81 23.48 -33.69
CA LEU A 17 -33.74 22.08 -34.08
C LEU A 17 -33.89 21.20 -32.83
N THR A 18 -34.99 20.47 -32.78
CA THR A 18 -35.24 19.40 -31.82
C THR A 18 -34.45 18.16 -32.23
N ILE A 19 -33.52 17.72 -31.39
CA ILE A 19 -32.86 16.41 -31.54
C ILE A 19 -33.79 15.35 -30.96
N HIS A 20 -34.41 14.55 -31.83
CA HIS A 20 -35.10 13.32 -31.45
C HIS A 20 -34.07 12.24 -31.09
N ALA A 21 -33.93 11.96 -29.79
CA ALA A 21 -33.28 10.74 -29.32
C ALA A 21 -34.34 9.62 -29.27
N ALA A 22 -34.28 8.70 -30.25
CA ALA A 22 -35.06 7.47 -30.21
C ALA A 22 -34.40 6.47 -29.24
N ALA A 23 -35.12 6.10 -28.19
CA ALA A 23 -34.76 5.02 -27.28
C ALA A 23 -35.12 3.65 -27.91
N PRO A 24 -34.28 2.60 -27.77
CA PRO A 24 -34.69 1.26 -28.17
C PRO A 24 -35.62 0.63 -27.12
N ALA A 25 -36.66 -0.02 -27.63
CA ALA A 25 -37.76 -0.62 -26.88
C ALA A 25 -37.34 -1.88 -26.09
N ALA A 26 -37.86 -2.00 -24.88
CA ALA A 26 -37.84 -3.23 -24.09
C ALA A 26 -38.89 -4.24 -24.62
N PRO A 27 -38.61 -5.56 -24.61
CA PRO A 27 -39.58 -6.55 -25.03
C PRO A 27 -40.65 -6.80 -23.95
N ALA A 28 -41.90 -6.91 -24.39
CA ALA A 28 -43.08 -7.17 -23.57
C ALA A 28 -43.14 -8.63 -23.06
N PRO A 29 -43.76 -8.89 -21.89
CA PRO A 29 -43.96 -10.25 -21.39
C PRO A 29 -45.22 -10.89 -22.01
N SER A 30 -45.15 -12.18 -22.33
CA SER A 30 -46.25 -12.96 -22.89
C SER A 30 -47.33 -13.32 -21.85
N LYS A 31 -48.59 -13.03 -22.18
CA LYS A 31 -49.84 -13.64 -21.67
C LYS A 31 -50.00 -15.07 -22.26
N ALA A 32 -50.79 -16.03 -21.78
CA ALA A 32 -51.57 -16.29 -20.58
C ALA A 32 -52.14 -17.74 -20.72
N ALA A 33 -52.60 -18.35 -19.62
CA ALA A 33 -53.75 -19.27 -19.56
C ALA A 33 -54.08 -19.49 -18.06
N ALA A 34 -55.15 -18.92 -17.50
CA ALA A 34 -56.55 -19.40 -17.49
C ALA A 34 -56.71 -20.73 -16.71
N SER A 35 -57.68 -20.98 -15.81
CA SER A 35 -58.79 -20.25 -15.19
C SER A 35 -59.44 -21.24 -14.20
N ALA A 36 -59.86 -20.83 -13.00
CA ALA A 36 -61.03 -21.43 -12.32
C ALA A 36 -61.53 -20.55 -11.16
N LYS A 37 -62.85 -20.30 -11.16
CA LYS A 37 -63.63 -19.52 -10.18
C LYS A 37 -63.99 -20.36 -8.94
N ALA A 38 -64.09 -19.73 -7.75
CA ALA A 38 -65.18 -19.94 -6.78
C ALA A 38 -65.15 -18.91 -5.63
N LYS A 39 -66.34 -18.61 -5.11
CA LYS A 39 -66.74 -17.53 -4.17
C LYS A 39 -66.57 -17.94 -2.67
N PRO A 40 -66.84 -17.03 -1.70
CA PRO A 40 -66.21 -17.02 -0.37
C PRO A 40 -67.02 -17.72 0.71
N ASN A 41 -66.35 -18.33 1.70
CA ASN A 41 -66.67 -18.16 3.13
C ASN A 41 -65.75 -18.96 4.06
N ALA A 42 -65.76 -18.51 5.32
CA ALA A 42 -65.49 -19.24 6.56
C ALA A 42 -64.17 -18.90 7.30
N LYS A 43 -64.39 -18.32 8.48
CA LYS A 43 -63.45 -18.10 9.58
C LYS A 43 -62.79 -19.41 9.99
N GLY A 44 -61.46 -19.42 10.07
CA GLY A 44 -60.69 -20.51 10.66
C GLY A 44 -59.31 -20.01 11.11
N LYS A 45 -59.09 -19.99 12.43
CA LYS A 45 -57.79 -19.70 13.06
C LYS A 45 -56.74 -20.72 12.57
N ALA A 46 -55.65 -20.25 11.99
CA ALA A 46 -54.46 -21.07 11.74
C ALA A 46 -53.18 -20.28 12.02
N LYS A 47 -52.30 -20.92 12.79
CA LYS A 47 -51.03 -20.44 13.35
C LYS A 47 -50.11 -19.89 12.25
N GLY A 48 -49.57 -18.70 12.46
CA GLY A 48 -48.54 -18.11 11.59
C GLY A 48 -47.28 -18.96 11.57
N LYS A 49 -46.99 -19.61 10.45
CA LYS A 49 -45.63 -20.06 10.12
C LYS A 49 -44.85 -18.83 9.68
N ALA A 50 -43.82 -18.47 10.44
CA ALA A 50 -42.84 -17.48 10.02
C ALA A 50 -42.25 -17.92 8.67
N ALA A 51 -42.31 -17.04 7.68
CA ALA A 51 -41.59 -17.23 6.42
C ALA A 51 -40.10 -17.36 6.75
N ALA A 52 -39.50 -18.48 6.36
CA ALA A 52 -38.07 -18.68 6.48
C ALA A 52 -37.36 -17.59 5.66
N ARG A 53 -36.69 -16.68 6.38
CA ARG A 53 -35.72 -15.76 5.78
C ARG A 53 -34.67 -16.62 5.09
N THR A 54 -34.50 -16.41 3.79
CA THR A 54 -33.31 -16.85 3.04
C THR A 54 -32.08 -16.46 3.87
N PRO A 55 -31.09 -17.35 4.07
CA PRO A 55 -29.85 -16.97 4.73
C PRO A 55 -29.26 -15.81 3.92
N GLN A 56 -29.19 -14.63 4.54
CA GLN A 56 -28.38 -13.54 4.03
C GLN A 56 -26.98 -14.13 3.92
N ALA A 57 -26.42 -14.15 2.71
CA ALA A 57 -25.03 -14.53 2.51
C ALA A 57 -24.22 -13.74 3.53
N ALA A 58 -23.53 -14.45 4.42
CA ALA A 58 -22.68 -13.81 5.42
C ALA A 58 -21.76 -12.86 4.65
N GLU A 59 -21.79 -11.57 5.00
CA GLU A 59 -20.73 -10.67 4.59
C GLU A 59 -19.40 -11.38 4.91
N PRO A 60 -18.47 -11.49 3.94
CA PRO A 60 -17.17 -12.08 4.24
C PRO A 60 -16.60 -11.28 5.40
N ALA A 61 -16.35 -11.97 6.53
CA ALA A 61 -15.74 -11.36 7.69
C ALA A 61 -14.47 -10.64 7.21
N ARG A 62 -14.39 -9.32 7.44
CA ARG A 62 -13.17 -8.57 7.15
C ARG A 62 -12.00 -9.33 7.79
N THR A 63 -11.03 -9.71 6.97
CA THR A 63 -9.85 -10.45 7.42
C THR A 63 -9.13 -9.65 8.50
N LYS A 64 -8.74 -10.31 9.60
CA LYS A 64 -7.82 -9.73 10.60
C LYS A 64 -6.41 -9.75 10.01
N GLY A 65 -6.10 -8.81 9.11
CA GLY A 65 -4.82 -8.79 8.39
C GLY A 65 -4.62 -9.98 7.45
N LEU A 66 -3.39 -10.14 6.97
CA LEU A 66 -2.90 -11.21 6.10
C LEU A 66 -2.68 -12.54 6.83
N GLN A 67 -2.72 -12.54 8.16
CA GLN A 67 -2.50 -13.75 8.99
C GLN A 67 -1.18 -14.44 8.67
N LEU A 68 -0.10 -13.66 8.53
CA LEU A 68 1.24 -14.19 8.30
C LEU A 68 1.71 -15.04 9.47
N GLN A 69 2.51 -16.05 9.18
CA GLN A 69 3.08 -17.01 10.13
C GLN A 69 4.60 -16.90 10.17
N ASP A 70 5.20 -17.44 11.23
CA ASP A 70 6.66 -17.60 11.30
C ASP A 70 7.18 -18.42 10.09
N GLY A 71 8.23 -17.92 9.45
CA GLY A 71 8.80 -18.50 8.24
C GLY A 71 8.09 -18.15 6.93
N ASP A 72 7.01 -17.35 6.93
CA ASP A 72 6.37 -16.91 5.69
C ASP A 72 7.34 -16.14 4.78
N ARG A 73 7.21 -16.38 3.47
CA ARG A 73 8.10 -15.85 2.43
C ARG A 73 7.30 -14.93 1.52
N PHE A 74 7.41 -13.63 1.77
CA PHE A 74 6.65 -12.59 1.10
C PHE A 74 7.43 -12.06 -0.11
N LEU A 75 6.86 -12.22 -1.30
CA LEU A 75 7.45 -11.80 -2.57
C LEU A 75 6.71 -10.61 -3.18
N PHE A 76 7.44 -9.60 -3.65
CA PHE A 76 6.87 -8.49 -4.41
C PHE A 76 7.18 -8.66 -5.90
N ILE A 77 6.23 -9.12 -6.70
CA ILE A 77 6.40 -9.27 -8.16
C ILE A 77 5.99 -7.97 -8.85
N GLY A 78 6.84 -7.43 -9.72
CA GLY A 78 6.44 -6.30 -10.54
C GLY A 78 7.47 -5.83 -11.56
N ASP A 79 7.30 -4.59 -12.00
CA ASP A 79 8.14 -3.92 -12.98
C ASP A 79 9.11 -2.90 -12.35
N SER A 80 9.40 -1.79 -13.04
CA SER A 80 10.27 -0.71 -12.57
C SER A 80 9.76 -0.06 -11.28
N ILE A 81 8.46 0.05 -11.07
CA ILE A 81 7.90 0.66 -9.86
C ILE A 81 8.25 -0.19 -8.63
N THR A 82 8.24 -1.52 -8.79
CA THR A 82 8.66 -2.46 -7.75
C THR A 82 10.18 -2.53 -7.63
N HIS A 83 10.90 -2.49 -8.75
CA HIS A 83 12.37 -2.46 -8.79
C HIS A 83 12.97 -1.30 -7.97
N GLN A 84 12.28 -0.15 -7.86
CA GLN A 84 12.75 1.00 -7.09
C GLN A 84 13.02 0.72 -5.59
N CYS A 85 12.49 -0.37 -5.03
CA CYS A 85 12.65 -0.74 -3.62
C CYS A 85 12.16 0.37 -2.65
N LEU A 86 11.11 1.11 -3.00
CA LEU A 86 10.54 2.16 -2.16
C LEU A 86 9.28 1.67 -1.41
N TYR A 87 8.15 1.43 -2.10
CA TYR A 87 6.94 0.93 -1.43
C TYR A 87 7.19 -0.42 -0.76
N THR A 88 8.01 -1.27 -1.39
CA THR A 88 8.37 -2.58 -0.84
C THR A 88 9.17 -2.41 0.44
N GLN A 89 10.15 -1.49 0.49
CA GLN A 89 10.88 -1.18 1.71
C GLN A 89 9.92 -0.67 2.80
N PHE A 90 9.03 0.26 2.50
CA PHE A 90 8.08 0.78 3.49
C PHE A 90 7.16 -0.30 4.06
N VAL A 91 6.77 -1.29 3.24
CA VAL A 91 5.98 -2.45 3.67
C VAL A 91 6.84 -3.41 4.50
N GLU A 92 8.07 -3.71 4.08
CA GLU A 92 9.03 -4.51 4.85
C GLU A 92 9.28 -3.88 6.22
N ASP A 93 9.54 -2.56 6.27
CA ASP A 93 9.77 -1.80 7.50
C ASP A 93 8.58 -1.89 8.46
N PHE A 94 7.35 -1.83 7.93
CA PHE A 94 6.15 -2.05 8.72
C PHE A 94 6.15 -3.45 9.33
N PHE A 95 6.40 -4.51 8.55
CA PHE A 95 6.36 -5.86 9.08
C PHE A 95 7.50 -6.17 10.06
N TYR A 96 8.73 -5.68 9.79
CA TYR A 96 9.88 -5.85 10.70
C TYR A 96 9.66 -5.17 12.05
N THR A 97 8.97 -4.03 12.07
CA THR A 97 8.66 -3.31 13.32
C THR A 97 7.41 -3.84 14.00
N ARG A 98 6.38 -4.20 13.23
CA ARG A 98 5.06 -4.65 13.72
C ARG A 98 5.05 -6.06 14.30
N TYR A 99 5.80 -6.97 13.69
CA TYR A 99 5.75 -8.39 14.02
C TYR A 99 7.14 -8.94 14.36
N PRO A 100 7.79 -8.43 15.42
CA PRO A 100 9.14 -8.85 15.77
C PRO A 100 9.21 -10.32 16.23
N ASN A 101 8.09 -10.90 16.64
CA ASN A 101 7.99 -12.26 17.17
C ASN A 101 7.83 -13.36 16.10
N ILE A 102 7.71 -12.99 14.82
CA ILE A 102 7.72 -13.94 13.69
C ILE A 102 8.78 -13.52 12.69
N ARG A 103 9.53 -14.50 12.19
CA ARG A 103 10.55 -14.30 11.18
C ARG A 103 9.93 -14.44 9.79
N LEU A 104 9.70 -13.30 9.15
CA LEU A 104 9.27 -13.19 7.77
C LEU A 104 10.49 -13.04 6.88
N HIS A 105 10.43 -13.62 5.70
CA HIS A 105 11.44 -13.45 4.67
C HIS A 105 10.87 -12.62 3.54
N PHE A 106 11.56 -11.56 3.15
CA PHE A 106 11.12 -10.69 2.05
C PHE A 106 11.99 -10.86 0.82
N ARG A 107 11.37 -10.75 -0.36
CA ARG A 107 12.10 -10.57 -1.62
C ARG A 107 11.37 -9.60 -2.52
N ASN A 108 12.08 -8.59 -2.99
CA ASN A 108 11.67 -7.81 -4.13
C ASN A 108 11.99 -8.59 -5.41
N ALA A 109 11.00 -8.79 -6.28
CA ALA A 109 11.10 -9.38 -7.60
C ALA A 109 10.57 -8.44 -8.70
N GLY A 110 10.83 -7.14 -8.54
CA GLY A 110 10.64 -6.12 -9.55
C GLY A 110 11.81 -6.05 -10.53
N VAL A 111 11.54 -5.93 -11.83
CA VAL A 111 12.57 -5.71 -12.86
C VAL A 111 12.10 -4.62 -13.82
N SER A 112 12.94 -3.61 -14.04
CA SER A 112 12.56 -2.41 -14.79
C SER A 112 12.10 -2.71 -16.21
N GLY A 113 10.90 -2.24 -16.57
CA GLY A 113 10.31 -2.45 -17.89
C GLY A 113 9.76 -3.86 -18.13
N ASP A 114 9.55 -4.65 -17.09
CA ASP A 114 8.83 -5.92 -17.21
C ASP A 114 7.37 -5.71 -17.61
N ARG A 115 6.90 -6.63 -18.44
CA ARG A 115 5.50 -6.99 -18.65
C ARG A 115 5.24 -8.35 -18.00
N ALA A 116 3.99 -8.81 -17.98
CA ALA A 116 3.64 -10.14 -17.47
C ALA A 116 4.46 -11.28 -18.11
N VAL A 117 4.71 -11.21 -19.43
CA VAL A 117 5.57 -12.18 -20.13
C VAL A 117 7.02 -12.20 -19.63
N ASP A 118 7.55 -11.04 -19.24
CA ASP A 118 8.93 -10.95 -18.75
C ASP A 118 9.04 -11.55 -17.33
N ALA A 119 8.00 -11.41 -16.50
CA ALA A 119 7.91 -12.10 -15.22
C ALA A 119 7.83 -13.63 -15.40
N LEU A 120 7.12 -14.11 -16.43
CA LEU A 120 7.08 -15.53 -16.80
C LEU A 120 8.47 -16.07 -17.20
N ASP A 121 9.24 -15.31 -17.98
CA ASP A 121 10.60 -15.68 -18.42
C ASP A 121 11.60 -15.87 -17.26
N ARG A 122 11.31 -15.26 -16.10
CA ARG A 122 12.10 -15.41 -14.87
C ARG A 122 11.35 -16.12 -13.75
N PHE A 123 10.23 -16.78 -14.06
CA PHE A 123 9.42 -17.43 -13.03
C PHE A 123 10.23 -18.45 -12.23
N GLU A 124 10.89 -19.40 -12.89
CA GLU A 124 11.69 -20.41 -12.19
C GLU A 124 12.88 -19.84 -11.40
N PRO A 125 13.81 -19.08 -12.03
CA PRO A 125 15.03 -18.65 -11.35
C PRO A 125 14.82 -17.58 -10.27
N ASP A 126 13.76 -16.76 -10.36
CA ASP A 126 13.54 -15.63 -9.47
C ASP A 126 12.37 -15.86 -8.50
N ILE A 127 11.19 -16.21 -9.05
CA ILE A 127 9.92 -16.28 -8.34
C ILE A 127 9.77 -17.63 -7.64
N ALA A 128 9.85 -18.75 -8.35
CA ALA A 128 9.65 -20.10 -7.79
C ALA A 128 10.83 -20.53 -6.91
N ALA A 129 12.07 -20.16 -7.25
CA ALA A 129 13.23 -20.30 -6.36
C ALA A 129 13.02 -19.57 -5.01
N PHE A 130 12.21 -18.50 -5.06
CA PHE A 130 11.55 -17.78 -3.97
C PHE A 130 10.76 -18.66 -2.99
N LYS A 131 10.33 -19.86 -3.38
CA LYS A 131 9.22 -20.65 -2.79
C LYS A 131 8.25 -19.77 -1.97
N PRO A 132 7.62 -18.76 -2.61
CA PRO A 132 6.87 -17.74 -1.90
C PRO A 132 5.60 -18.33 -1.30
N THR A 133 5.29 -17.96 -0.06
CA THR A 133 4.01 -18.33 0.56
C THR A 133 2.96 -17.23 0.37
N VAL A 134 3.41 -15.99 0.13
CA VAL A 134 2.58 -14.82 -0.21
C VAL A 134 3.27 -14.05 -1.32
N ALA A 135 2.52 -13.57 -2.31
CA ALA A 135 3.05 -12.69 -3.34
C ALA A 135 2.11 -11.53 -3.66
N THR A 136 2.65 -10.32 -3.74
CA THR A 136 1.97 -9.21 -4.44
C THR A 136 2.35 -9.20 -5.91
N ILE A 137 1.44 -8.72 -6.76
CA ILE A 137 1.71 -8.55 -8.20
C ILE A 137 1.31 -7.14 -8.63
N LEU A 138 2.30 -6.37 -9.09
CA LEU A 138 2.14 -5.03 -9.66
C LEU A 138 2.68 -4.99 -11.09
N LEU A 139 1.80 -5.24 -12.05
CA LEU A 139 2.10 -5.26 -13.49
C LEU A 139 0.94 -4.64 -14.27
N GLY A 140 1.21 -4.14 -15.46
CA GLY A 140 0.23 -3.46 -16.32
C GLY A 140 0.73 -2.14 -16.90
N MET A 141 1.62 -1.43 -16.19
CA MET A 141 2.14 -0.12 -16.64
C MET A 141 2.94 -0.23 -17.94
N ASN A 142 3.70 -1.31 -18.16
CA ASN A 142 4.38 -1.54 -19.44
C ASN A 142 3.55 -2.40 -20.41
N ASP A 143 2.62 -3.21 -19.90
CA ASP A 143 1.78 -4.10 -20.69
C ASP A 143 0.82 -3.33 -21.59
N GLY A 144 0.30 -2.20 -21.11
CA GLY A 144 -0.52 -1.26 -21.90
C GLY A 144 0.26 -0.48 -22.97
N ARG A 145 1.60 -0.61 -22.99
CA ARG A 145 2.50 -0.03 -24.01
C ARG A 145 2.40 1.49 -24.19
N TYR A 146 1.86 2.22 -23.21
CA TYR A 146 1.65 3.68 -23.28
C TYR A 146 0.84 4.10 -24.51
N GLN A 147 -0.15 3.28 -24.87
CA GLN A 147 -1.04 3.47 -26.01
C GLN A 147 -2.49 3.48 -25.54
N ASP A 148 -3.38 4.02 -26.38
CA ASP A 148 -4.82 3.91 -26.19
C ASP A 148 -5.29 2.46 -26.21
N PHE A 149 -6.50 2.23 -25.70
CA PHE A 149 -7.03 0.88 -25.54
C PHE A 149 -7.04 0.11 -26.86
N SER A 150 -6.37 -1.04 -26.86
CA SER A 150 -6.39 -2.01 -27.95
C SER A 150 -6.84 -3.37 -27.40
N PRO A 151 -7.86 -4.01 -28.00
CA PRO A 151 -8.26 -5.35 -27.63
C PRO A 151 -7.11 -6.36 -27.67
N GLU A 152 -6.20 -6.24 -28.65
CA GLU A 152 -5.04 -7.13 -28.80
C GLU A 152 -4.03 -6.96 -27.66
N ILE A 153 -3.71 -5.71 -27.30
CA ILE A 153 -2.80 -5.40 -26.18
C ILE A 153 -3.40 -5.94 -24.87
N PHE A 154 -4.68 -5.69 -24.64
CA PHE A 154 -5.37 -6.18 -23.45
C PHE A 154 -5.44 -7.72 -23.40
N GLN A 155 -5.75 -8.38 -24.53
CA GLN A 155 -5.79 -9.85 -24.59
C GLN A 155 -4.41 -10.45 -24.29
N THR A 156 -3.33 -9.83 -24.78
CA THR A 156 -1.95 -10.25 -24.44
C THR A 156 -1.70 -10.14 -22.94
N TYR A 157 -1.99 -8.97 -22.34
CA TYR A 157 -1.87 -8.76 -20.90
C TYR A 157 -2.67 -9.78 -20.10
N ALA A 158 -3.95 -9.97 -20.44
CA ALA A 158 -4.84 -10.88 -19.74
C ALA A 158 -4.35 -12.33 -19.83
N ALA A 159 -3.89 -12.77 -21.02
CA ALA A 159 -3.38 -14.13 -21.22
C ALA A 159 -2.09 -14.38 -20.42
N ASP A 160 -1.15 -13.45 -20.43
CA ASP A 160 0.12 -13.63 -19.75
C ASP A 160 -0.02 -13.48 -18.23
N MET A 161 -0.86 -12.56 -17.75
CA MET A 161 -1.24 -12.50 -16.33
C MET A 161 -1.93 -13.78 -15.88
N THR A 162 -2.86 -14.33 -16.69
CA THR A 162 -3.54 -15.60 -16.37
C THR A 162 -2.53 -16.73 -16.20
N LYS A 163 -1.57 -16.87 -17.12
CA LYS A 163 -0.49 -17.87 -17.01
C LYS A 163 0.37 -17.66 -15.77
N LEU A 164 0.70 -16.41 -15.43
CA LEU A 164 1.51 -16.10 -14.24
C LEU A 164 0.75 -16.50 -12.97
N LEU A 165 -0.54 -16.20 -12.90
CA LEU A 165 -1.41 -16.59 -11.78
C LEU A 165 -1.54 -18.11 -11.68
N ASP A 166 -1.72 -18.82 -12.79
CA ASP A 166 -1.78 -20.28 -12.81
C ASP A 166 -0.50 -20.92 -12.25
N ARG A 167 0.67 -20.33 -12.55
CA ARG A 167 1.95 -20.79 -12.03
C ARG A 167 2.11 -20.52 -10.53
N LEU A 168 1.56 -19.41 -10.03
CA LEU A 168 1.54 -19.11 -8.59
C LEU A 168 0.56 -20.02 -7.83
N ASP A 169 -0.59 -20.32 -8.40
CA ASP A 169 -1.56 -21.29 -7.87
C ASP A 169 -0.93 -22.68 -7.78
N ALA A 170 -0.19 -23.09 -8.82
CA ALA A 170 0.47 -24.40 -8.87
C ALA A 170 1.53 -24.60 -7.76
N ILE A 171 2.14 -23.51 -7.27
CA ILE A 171 3.06 -23.53 -6.13
C ILE A 171 2.38 -23.14 -4.80
N GLN A 172 1.04 -23.06 -4.80
CA GLN A 172 0.20 -22.76 -3.63
C GLN A 172 0.52 -21.42 -2.95
N CYS A 173 0.90 -20.41 -3.75
CA CYS A 173 1.20 -19.07 -3.24
C CYS A 173 -0.09 -18.28 -2.97
N ARG A 174 -0.20 -17.62 -1.82
CA ARG A 174 -1.30 -16.68 -1.54
C ARG A 174 -1.10 -15.38 -2.31
N VAL A 175 -1.94 -15.11 -3.30
CA VAL A 175 -1.79 -13.95 -4.17
C VAL A 175 -2.56 -12.73 -3.64
N ILE A 176 -1.89 -11.58 -3.68
CA ILE A 176 -2.46 -10.24 -3.50
C ILE A 176 -2.27 -9.49 -4.83
N LEU A 177 -3.31 -9.43 -5.65
CA LEU A 177 -3.23 -8.75 -6.94
C LEU A 177 -3.41 -7.24 -6.74
N MET A 178 -2.53 -6.43 -7.31
CA MET A 178 -2.59 -4.97 -7.17
C MET A 178 -2.96 -4.35 -8.52
N SER A 179 -3.79 -3.30 -8.50
CA SER A 179 -4.02 -2.53 -9.73
C SER A 179 -2.70 -1.91 -10.21
N PRO A 180 -2.53 -1.67 -11.53
CA PRO A 180 -1.53 -0.74 -11.99
C PRO A 180 -1.68 0.62 -11.29
N THR A 181 -0.59 1.35 -11.10
CA THR A 181 -0.67 2.75 -10.65
C THR A 181 -1.23 3.63 -11.77
N MET A 182 -1.64 4.85 -11.46
CA MET A 182 -1.99 5.83 -12.49
C MET A 182 -0.75 6.23 -13.32
N PHE A 183 -1.00 6.71 -14.53
CA PHE A 183 -0.09 7.52 -15.33
C PHE A 183 -0.47 9.00 -15.20
N ASP A 184 0.48 9.84 -14.82
CA ASP A 184 0.19 11.26 -14.60
C ASP A 184 0.32 12.07 -15.89
N HIS A 185 -0.78 12.26 -16.61
CA HIS A 185 -0.78 12.94 -17.91
C HIS A 185 -0.33 14.40 -17.80
N GLU A 186 -0.71 15.12 -16.73
CA GLU A 186 -0.28 16.51 -16.54
C GLU A 186 1.24 16.58 -16.31
N ALA A 187 1.80 15.68 -15.50
CA ALA A 187 3.25 15.59 -15.32
C ALA A 187 3.96 15.22 -16.64
N PHE A 188 3.36 14.35 -17.45
CA PHE A 188 3.90 13.98 -18.76
C PHE A 188 3.90 15.18 -19.72
N ASP A 189 2.77 15.88 -19.83
CA ASP A 189 2.59 17.04 -20.71
C ASP A 189 3.57 18.16 -20.34
N SER A 190 3.69 18.50 -19.06
CA SER A 190 4.67 19.47 -18.56
C SER A 190 6.11 19.03 -18.86
N MET A 191 6.43 17.75 -18.65
CA MET A 191 7.75 17.19 -18.91
C MET A 191 8.14 17.27 -20.40
N ILE A 192 7.23 16.91 -21.32
CA ILE A 192 7.52 16.93 -22.76
C ILE A 192 7.47 18.34 -23.35
N ALA A 193 6.66 19.24 -22.78
CA ALA A 193 6.68 20.66 -23.14
C ALA A 193 8.05 21.29 -22.81
N ALA A 194 8.64 20.90 -21.69
CA ALA A 194 9.99 21.34 -21.31
C ALA A 194 11.10 20.65 -22.12
N ASN A 195 10.95 19.36 -22.46
CA ASN A 195 11.90 18.62 -23.28
C ASN A 195 11.21 17.49 -24.08
N PRO A 196 10.95 17.69 -25.39
CA PRO A 196 10.27 16.70 -26.24
C PRO A 196 10.93 15.32 -26.30
N ASP A 197 12.26 15.24 -26.16
CA ASP A 197 12.99 13.96 -26.20
C ASP A 197 12.60 13.04 -25.01
N ARG A 198 12.07 13.61 -23.93
CA ARG A 198 11.59 12.85 -22.77
C ARG A 198 10.35 12.02 -23.07
N ALA A 199 9.62 12.30 -24.16
CA ALA A 199 8.53 11.46 -24.62
C ALA A 199 9.00 10.02 -24.91
N ARG A 200 10.25 9.85 -25.38
CA ARG A 200 10.84 8.54 -25.75
C ARG A 200 9.90 7.70 -26.62
N GLY A 201 9.25 8.35 -27.59
CA GLY A 201 8.30 7.74 -28.53
C GLY A 201 6.93 7.35 -27.95
N LYS A 202 6.64 7.66 -26.69
CA LYS A 202 5.33 7.42 -26.09
C LYS A 202 4.33 8.49 -26.51
N THR A 203 3.08 8.08 -26.77
CA THR A 203 1.96 8.95 -27.13
C THR A 203 0.70 8.61 -26.32
N PRO A 204 0.76 8.64 -24.98
CA PRO A 204 -0.36 8.24 -24.13
C PRO A 204 -1.44 9.34 -24.12
N THR A 205 -2.54 9.14 -24.84
CA THR A 205 -3.65 10.12 -24.83
C THR A 205 -4.75 9.76 -23.84
N ASN A 206 -5.09 8.46 -23.74
CA ASN A 206 -6.13 7.96 -22.84
C ASN A 206 -5.60 6.86 -21.91
N TYR A 207 -4.33 6.93 -21.50
CA TYR A 207 -3.66 5.77 -20.91
C TYR A 207 -4.21 5.39 -19.53
N ASN A 208 -4.71 6.35 -18.76
CA ASN A 208 -5.36 6.07 -17.49
C ASN A 208 -6.65 5.26 -17.65
N ALA A 209 -7.36 5.38 -18.78
CA ALA A 209 -8.52 4.52 -19.06
C ALA A 209 -8.09 3.07 -19.26
N VAL A 210 -6.94 2.84 -19.92
CA VAL A 210 -6.35 1.50 -20.11
C VAL A 210 -5.94 0.90 -18.76
N LEU A 211 -5.20 1.67 -17.94
CA LEU A 211 -4.73 1.22 -16.63
C LEU A 211 -5.90 0.95 -15.67
N ALA A 212 -6.92 1.80 -15.67
CA ALA A 212 -8.13 1.58 -14.90
C ALA A 212 -8.88 0.32 -15.35
N TYR A 213 -9.01 0.09 -16.66
CA TYR A 213 -9.64 -1.12 -17.19
C TYR A 213 -8.87 -2.39 -16.82
N MET A 214 -7.54 -2.39 -16.98
CA MET A 214 -6.67 -3.51 -16.55
C MET A 214 -6.78 -3.76 -15.05
N GLY A 215 -6.80 -2.71 -14.22
CA GLY A 215 -7.00 -2.81 -12.78
C GLY A 215 -8.35 -3.41 -12.41
N LYS A 216 -9.44 -3.00 -13.08
CA LYS A 216 -10.79 -3.55 -12.82
C LYS A 216 -10.95 -4.98 -13.31
N TRP A 217 -10.32 -5.33 -14.44
CA TRP A 217 -10.23 -6.72 -14.86
C TRP A 217 -9.47 -7.56 -13.82
N GLY A 218 -8.32 -7.08 -13.33
CA GLY A 218 -7.56 -7.75 -12.27
C GLY A 218 -8.37 -7.92 -10.98
N GLN A 219 -9.17 -6.91 -10.60
CA GLN A 219 -10.08 -7.00 -9.45
C GLN A 219 -11.09 -8.15 -9.61
N GLU A 220 -11.67 -8.30 -10.80
CA GLU A 220 -12.62 -9.37 -11.09
C GLU A 220 -11.94 -10.76 -11.11
N VAL A 221 -10.71 -10.85 -11.65
CA VAL A 221 -9.91 -12.08 -11.59
C VAL A 221 -9.59 -12.46 -10.14
N ALA A 222 -9.18 -11.50 -9.31
CA ALA A 222 -8.93 -11.73 -7.89
C ALA A 222 -10.18 -12.25 -7.18
N ARG A 223 -11.34 -11.64 -7.44
CA ARG A 223 -12.63 -12.11 -6.91
C ARG A 223 -12.96 -13.55 -7.34
N GLN A 224 -12.71 -13.89 -8.60
CA GLN A 224 -12.99 -15.22 -9.16
C GLN A 224 -12.05 -16.29 -8.59
N ARG A 225 -10.78 -15.96 -8.37
CA ARG A 225 -9.76 -16.88 -7.84
C ARG A 225 -9.67 -16.90 -6.32
N GLY A 226 -10.39 -16.02 -5.62
CA GLY A 226 -10.34 -15.91 -4.16
C GLY A 226 -9.09 -15.21 -3.63
N TYR A 227 -8.42 -14.40 -4.45
CA TYR A 227 -7.28 -13.59 -4.05
C TYR A 227 -7.71 -12.33 -3.32
N LEU A 228 -6.76 -11.72 -2.60
CA LEU A 228 -6.91 -10.33 -2.18
C LEU A 228 -6.64 -9.41 -3.37
N PHE A 229 -7.31 -8.26 -3.38
CA PHE A 229 -7.08 -7.19 -4.35
C PHE A 229 -6.79 -5.88 -3.63
N VAL A 230 -5.79 -5.15 -4.11
CA VAL A 230 -5.42 -3.82 -3.61
C VAL A 230 -5.48 -2.81 -4.75
N ASP A 231 -6.29 -1.77 -4.58
CA ASP A 231 -6.34 -0.63 -5.49
C ASP A 231 -5.23 0.37 -5.17
N LEU A 232 -4.31 0.55 -6.11
CA LEU A 232 -3.25 1.57 -6.06
C LEU A 232 -3.56 2.74 -7.00
N PHE A 233 -4.36 2.52 -8.05
CA PHE A 233 -4.75 3.54 -9.01
C PHE A 233 -5.60 4.62 -8.34
N GLY A 234 -6.64 4.18 -7.63
CA GLY A 234 -7.62 5.07 -7.00
C GLY A 234 -7.00 6.09 -6.03
N PRO A 235 -6.24 5.64 -5.00
CA PRO A 235 -5.58 6.52 -4.05
C PRO A 235 -4.62 7.50 -4.71
N LEU A 236 -3.69 7.02 -5.55
CA LEU A 236 -2.72 7.91 -6.23
C LEU A 236 -3.41 8.98 -7.07
N ASN A 237 -4.41 8.59 -7.87
CA ASN A 237 -5.15 9.51 -8.74
C ASN A 237 -5.95 10.53 -7.95
N THR A 238 -6.65 10.07 -6.90
CA THR A 238 -7.48 10.94 -6.08
C THR A 238 -6.63 11.94 -5.30
N ASP A 239 -5.55 11.48 -4.69
CA ASP A 239 -4.70 12.29 -3.83
C ASP A 239 -3.92 13.32 -4.66
N THR A 240 -3.36 12.94 -5.81
CA THR A 240 -2.73 13.89 -6.75
C THR A 240 -3.72 14.96 -7.21
N THR A 241 -4.93 14.58 -7.62
CA THR A 241 -5.96 15.52 -8.06
C THR A 241 -6.39 16.48 -6.94
N GLN A 242 -6.46 16.00 -5.69
CA GLN A 242 -6.83 16.83 -4.56
C GLN A 242 -5.74 17.84 -4.20
N GLU A 243 -4.48 17.43 -4.16
CA GLU A 243 -3.37 18.32 -3.86
C GLU A 243 -3.14 19.36 -4.98
N ARG A 244 -3.47 19.03 -6.24
CA ARG A 244 -3.50 19.99 -7.35
C ARG A 244 -4.44 21.18 -7.17
N ARG A 245 -5.45 21.06 -6.31
CA ARG A 245 -6.32 22.20 -5.95
C ARG A 245 -5.60 23.27 -5.15
N ARG A 246 -4.47 22.93 -4.52
CA ARG A 246 -3.61 23.84 -3.75
C ARG A 246 -2.37 24.25 -4.53
N ASP A 247 -1.76 23.28 -5.21
CA ASP A 247 -0.56 23.47 -6.03
C ASP A 247 -0.79 22.81 -7.40
N PRO A 248 -1.15 23.57 -8.45
CA PRO A 248 -1.48 23.00 -9.76
C PRO A 248 -0.39 22.13 -10.39
N GLU A 249 0.89 22.36 -10.05
CA GLU A 249 2.02 21.57 -10.59
C GLU A 249 2.32 20.33 -9.74
N PHE A 250 1.54 20.09 -8.67
CA PHE A 250 1.75 18.95 -7.79
C PHE A 250 1.67 17.62 -8.54
N THR A 251 2.59 16.72 -8.21
CA THR A 251 2.55 15.32 -8.66
C THR A 251 3.20 14.40 -7.64
N LEU A 252 2.65 13.19 -7.50
CA LEU A 252 3.30 12.09 -6.79
C LEU A 252 4.21 11.26 -7.72
N ILE A 253 4.19 11.52 -9.03
CA ILE A 253 4.76 10.70 -10.10
C ILE A 253 5.52 11.61 -11.09
N PRO A 254 6.72 12.10 -10.73
CA PRO A 254 7.40 13.18 -11.43
C PRO A 254 7.73 12.93 -12.91
N ASP A 255 7.88 11.67 -13.32
CA ASP A 255 8.12 11.28 -14.72
C ASP A 255 6.89 10.67 -15.40
N ALA A 256 5.71 10.88 -14.80
CA ALA A 256 4.40 10.34 -15.16
C ALA A 256 4.22 8.83 -15.02
N ILE A 257 5.28 8.07 -14.69
CA ILE A 257 5.25 6.61 -14.65
C ILE A 257 5.59 6.07 -13.25
N HIS A 258 6.66 6.58 -12.64
CA HIS A 258 7.23 6.07 -11.40
C HIS A 258 6.90 7.00 -10.23
N PRO A 259 6.06 6.55 -9.28
CA PRO A 259 5.82 7.32 -8.07
C PRO A 259 7.12 7.57 -7.30
N GLY A 260 7.32 8.80 -6.83
CA GLY A 260 8.41 9.16 -5.93
C GLY A 260 8.18 8.60 -4.52
N ALA A 261 9.05 8.95 -3.56
CA ALA A 261 8.94 8.44 -2.18
C ALA A 261 7.55 8.67 -1.56
N ASP A 262 6.96 9.85 -1.75
CA ASP A 262 5.62 10.17 -1.26
C ASP A 262 4.52 9.31 -1.90
N GLY A 263 4.55 9.12 -3.22
CA GLY A 263 3.59 8.26 -3.91
C GLY A 263 3.77 6.78 -3.55
N GLN A 264 5.01 6.34 -3.38
CA GLN A 264 5.35 4.99 -2.93
C GLN A 264 4.89 4.74 -1.49
N LEU A 265 4.88 5.76 -0.61
CA LEU A 265 4.26 5.67 0.70
C LEU A 265 2.73 5.55 0.61
N VAL A 266 2.07 6.31 -0.27
CA VAL A 266 0.62 6.13 -0.54
C VAL A 266 0.34 4.68 -0.99
N MET A 267 1.21 4.08 -1.80
CA MET A 267 1.09 2.68 -2.22
C MET A 267 1.27 1.70 -1.06
N ALA A 268 2.34 1.84 -0.27
CA ALA A 268 2.61 1.00 0.90
C ALA A 268 1.45 1.05 1.90
N TYR A 269 0.98 2.26 2.22
CA TYR A 269 -0.18 2.50 3.05
C TYR A 269 -1.44 1.84 2.49
N SER A 270 -1.67 1.95 1.18
CA SER A 270 -2.84 1.35 0.52
C SER A 270 -2.83 -0.17 0.62
N LEU A 271 -1.67 -0.82 0.43
CA LEU A 271 -1.51 -2.25 0.64
C LEU A 271 -1.87 -2.63 2.08
N LEU A 272 -1.20 -2.04 3.06
CA LEU A 272 -1.41 -2.37 4.48
C LEU A 272 -2.84 -2.10 4.95
N LYS A 273 -3.46 -1.00 4.49
CA LYS A 273 -4.83 -0.64 4.85
C LYS A 273 -5.85 -1.59 4.26
N GLN A 274 -5.72 -1.91 2.97
CA GLN A 274 -6.71 -2.73 2.27
C GLN A 274 -6.60 -4.22 2.63
N THR A 275 -5.43 -4.67 3.07
CA THR A 275 -5.25 -6.02 3.63
C THR A 275 -5.61 -6.12 5.12
N GLY A 276 -5.87 -4.98 5.78
CA GLY A 276 -6.30 -4.93 7.19
C GLY A 276 -5.16 -5.06 8.21
N GLU A 277 -3.94 -4.70 7.83
CA GLU A 277 -2.74 -4.73 8.69
C GLU A 277 -2.64 -3.54 9.63
N LEU A 278 -3.20 -2.39 9.25
CA LEU A 278 -3.07 -1.17 10.04
C LEU A 278 -3.88 -1.23 11.35
N ALA A 279 -3.20 -0.98 12.47
CA ALA A 279 -3.78 -0.86 13.79
C ALA A 279 -2.89 0.00 14.70
N SER A 280 -3.47 0.53 15.78
CA SER A 280 -2.73 1.12 16.91
C SER A 280 -1.78 0.08 17.53
N ILE A 281 -0.57 0.48 17.89
CA ILE A 281 0.45 -0.45 18.43
C ILE A 281 0.49 -0.48 19.95
N LEU A 282 0.19 0.65 20.59
CA LEU A 282 0.29 0.77 22.04
C LEU A 282 -0.60 1.90 22.55
N ARG A 283 -1.35 1.56 23.60
CA ARG A 283 -2.03 2.53 24.48
C ARG A 283 -1.71 2.19 25.93
N ALA A 284 -0.57 2.67 26.41
CA ALA A 284 -0.15 2.50 27.80
C ALA A 284 -0.89 3.50 28.68
N GLY A 285 -1.62 3.04 29.69
CA GLY A 285 -2.55 3.90 30.41
C GLY A 285 -2.55 3.70 31.91
N VAL A 286 -2.63 4.80 32.65
CA VAL A 286 -2.87 4.84 34.10
C VAL A 286 -3.98 5.82 34.45
N GLY A 287 -4.71 5.55 35.52
CA GLY A 287 -5.79 6.40 36.00
C GLY A 287 -5.74 6.55 37.51
N ARG A 288 -6.08 7.73 38.00
CA ARG A 288 -6.16 8.03 39.42
C ARG A 288 -7.57 7.75 39.97
N ASP A 289 -7.63 6.97 41.04
CA ASP A 289 -8.83 6.63 41.80
C ASP A 289 -8.60 7.02 43.27
N GLY A 290 -9.12 8.18 43.67
CA GLY A 290 -8.75 8.82 44.94
C GLY A 290 -7.27 9.19 44.98
N ASP A 291 -6.51 8.61 45.91
CA ASP A 291 -5.06 8.80 46.05
C ASP A 291 -4.21 7.71 45.42
N GLU A 292 -4.85 6.68 44.86
CA GLU A 292 -4.17 5.56 44.21
C GLU A 292 -4.12 5.73 42.68
N TRP A 293 -3.03 5.24 42.08
CA TRP A 293 -2.89 5.12 40.63
C TRP A 293 -3.04 3.65 40.23
N LYS A 294 -3.86 3.40 39.21
CA LYS A 294 -4.14 2.05 38.69
C LYS A 294 -3.88 1.98 37.20
N SER A 295 -3.54 0.79 36.70
CA SER A 295 -3.36 0.56 35.27
C SER A 295 -4.72 0.56 34.56
N LEU A 296 -4.83 1.30 33.46
CA LEU A 296 -5.97 1.25 32.53
C LEU A 296 -5.78 0.18 31.44
N SER A 297 -4.55 -0.31 31.27
CA SER A 297 -4.20 -1.37 30.32
C SER A 297 -3.30 -2.43 30.97
N PRO A 298 -3.83 -3.28 31.88
CA PRO A 298 -3.02 -4.21 32.69
C PRO A 298 -2.18 -5.23 31.91
N LYS A 299 -2.49 -5.47 30.63
CA LYS A 299 -1.71 -6.36 29.75
C LYS A 299 -0.37 -5.74 29.31
N THR A 300 -0.31 -4.42 29.21
CA THR A 300 0.85 -3.68 28.70
C THR A 300 1.46 -2.75 29.74
N THR A 301 0.71 -2.38 30.78
CA THR A 301 1.10 -1.41 31.80
C THR A 301 1.02 -2.04 33.20
N THR A 302 2.16 -2.13 33.88
CA THR A 302 2.34 -2.80 35.18
C THR A 302 3.16 -1.91 36.13
N ASP A 303 3.38 -2.36 37.37
CA ASP A 303 4.21 -1.65 38.38
C ASP A 303 3.85 -0.17 38.57
N VAL A 304 2.55 0.15 38.55
CA VAL A 304 2.06 1.53 38.69
C VAL A 304 2.32 2.03 40.11
N ARG A 305 3.04 3.16 40.22
CA ARG A 305 3.46 3.76 41.49
C ARG A 305 3.29 5.27 41.44
N ARG A 306 2.88 5.85 42.56
CA ARG A 306 2.98 7.31 42.75
C ARG A 306 4.46 7.70 42.81
N SER A 307 4.85 8.71 42.04
CA SER A 307 6.25 9.18 41.96
C SER A 307 6.42 10.64 42.44
N GLY A 308 5.46 11.15 43.21
CA GLY A 308 5.45 12.51 43.73
C GLY A 308 4.03 13.05 43.83
N ASP A 309 3.92 14.36 44.06
CA ASP A 309 2.64 15.04 43.96
C ASP A 309 2.23 15.15 42.51
N ASN A 310 1.12 14.49 42.18
CA ASN A 310 0.53 14.55 40.86
C ASN A 310 1.49 14.06 39.75
N ALA A 311 2.32 13.05 40.10
CA ALA A 311 3.23 12.33 39.22
C ALA A 311 3.05 10.81 39.39
N VAL A 312 3.25 10.07 38.31
CA VAL A 312 3.04 8.62 38.27
C VAL A 312 4.15 7.95 37.45
N SER A 313 4.60 6.80 37.92
CA SER A 313 5.52 5.94 37.20
C SER A 313 4.91 4.56 37.00
N TYR A 314 5.27 3.89 35.91
CA TYR A 314 4.78 2.57 35.56
C TYR A 314 5.70 1.91 34.54
N LYS A 315 5.68 0.59 34.48
CA LYS A 315 6.34 -0.17 33.43
C LYS A 315 5.43 -0.35 32.24
N VAL A 316 6.02 -0.32 31.04
CA VAL A 316 5.37 -0.69 29.80
C VAL A 316 6.12 -1.85 29.15
N THR A 317 5.40 -2.82 28.61
CA THR A 317 5.97 -3.90 27.78
C THR A 317 5.40 -3.79 26.37
N PRO A 318 6.08 -3.08 25.45
CA PRO A 318 5.65 -3.00 24.06
C PRO A 318 5.75 -4.37 23.39
N THR A 319 4.79 -4.70 22.52
CA THR A 319 4.81 -5.94 21.74
C THR A 319 5.46 -5.77 20.38
N CYS A 320 5.62 -4.53 19.93
CA CYS A 320 6.19 -4.16 18.64
C CYS A 320 6.75 -2.73 18.69
N LEU A 321 7.39 -2.30 17.61
CA LEU A 321 7.96 -0.96 17.43
C LEU A 321 7.04 -0.09 16.53
N PRO A 322 7.14 1.25 16.61
CA PRO A 322 6.44 2.14 15.69
C PRO A 322 6.96 2.01 14.26
N TRP A 323 6.07 2.22 13.29
CA TRP A 323 6.44 2.42 11.88
C TRP A 323 6.89 3.88 11.70
N ALA A 324 8.19 4.11 11.55
CA ALA A 324 8.83 5.42 11.72
C ALA A 324 9.31 6.09 10.40
N ILE A 325 8.75 5.71 9.26
CA ILE A 325 9.26 6.10 7.93
C ILE A 325 8.90 7.52 7.44
N PHE A 326 8.25 8.34 8.28
CA PHE A 326 7.52 9.54 7.80
C PHE A 326 8.41 10.65 7.27
N GLU A 327 9.65 10.77 7.75
CA GLU A 327 10.61 11.76 7.24
C GLU A 327 11.07 11.45 5.81
N ALA A 328 11.06 10.17 5.41
CA ALA A 328 11.45 9.77 4.06
C ALA A 328 10.40 10.11 2.99
N ALA A 329 9.15 10.36 3.41
CA ALA A 329 7.99 10.61 2.54
C ALA A 329 6.96 11.51 3.25
N PRO A 330 7.31 12.76 3.58
CA PRO A 330 6.51 13.61 4.47
C PRO A 330 5.15 14.00 3.87
N VAL A 331 5.06 14.17 2.56
CA VAL A 331 3.79 14.50 1.88
C VAL A 331 2.89 13.27 1.84
N GLY A 332 3.44 12.10 1.51
CA GLY A 332 2.71 10.84 1.53
C GLY A 332 2.19 10.50 2.93
N ALA A 333 3.01 10.72 3.97
CA ALA A 333 2.65 10.49 5.36
C ALA A 333 1.51 11.41 5.81
N ARG A 334 1.55 12.68 5.40
CA ARG A 334 0.48 13.65 5.66
C ARG A 334 -0.83 13.28 4.97
N ILE A 335 -0.78 12.98 3.66
CA ILE A 335 -1.96 12.63 2.85
C ILE A 335 -2.68 11.42 3.44
N THR A 336 -1.91 10.37 3.77
CA THR A 336 -2.45 9.11 4.29
C THR A 336 -2.77 9.14 5.78
N ARG A 337 -2.19 10.07 6.53
CA ARG A 337 -2.14 10.07 8.01
C ARG A 337 -1.54 8.76 8.55
N ALA A 338 -0.46 8.31 7.92
CA ALA A 338 0.17 7.01 8.21
C ALA A 338 0.65 6.87 9.67
N GLY A 339 1.15 7.95 10.29
CA GLY A 339 1.52 7.98 11.72
C GLY A 339 0.36 7.58 12.62
N HIS A 340 -0.70 8.39 12.61
CA HIS A 340 -1.87 8.17 13.44
C HIS A 340 -2.62 6.87 13.16
N THR A 341 -2.65 6.40 11.90
CA THR A 341 -3.47 5.23 11.52
C THR A 341 -2.70 3.91 11.48
N GLY A 342 -1.38 3.95 11.37
CA GLY A 342 -0.53 2.79 11.19
C GLY A 342 0.63 2.65 12.17
N SER A 343 0.87 3.64 13.05
CA SER A 343 2.03 3.66 13.95
C SER A 343 1.72 4.10 15.39
N GLN A 344 0.51 4.62 15.64
CA GLN A 344 0.07 5.20 16.92
C GLN A 344 0.60 4.46 18.16
N GLU A 345 1.57 5.11 18.81
CA GLU A 345 2.18 4.71 20.08
C GLU A 345 1.85 5.79 21.10
N SER A 346 1.03 5.46 22.11
CA SER A 346 0.47 6.49 22.98
C SER A 346 0.49 6.15 24.47
N HIS A 347 0.62 7.22 25.26
CA HIS A 347 0.53 7.21 26.70
C HIS A 347 -0.71 7.96 27.20
N VAL A 348 -1.33 7.45 28.25
CA VAL A 348 -2.54 8.00 28.85
C VAL A 348 -2.39 8.09 30.37
N ALA A 349 -2.72 9.25 30.93
CA ALA A 349 -2.77 9.48 32.37
C ALA A 349 -4.03 10.27 32.73
N GLN A 350 -5.00 9.59 33.36
CA GLN A 350 -6.27 10.19 33.77
C GLN A 350 -6.23 10.60 35.24
N GLY A 351 -6.78 11.78 35.55
CA GLY A 351 -6.81 12.31 36.92
C GLY A 351 -5.57 13.09 37.34
N LEU A 352 -4.76 13.53 36.36
CA LEU A 352 -3.76 14.58 36.55
C LEU A 352 -4.45 15.92 36.82
N ASN A 353 -3.88 16.76 37.67
CA ASN A 353 -4.33 18.14 37.82
C ASN A 353 -4.09 18.96 36.53
N PRO A 354 -4.78 20.10 36.32
CA PRO A 354 -4.50 20.96 35.17
C PRO A 354 -3.03 21.40 35.11
N GLY A 355 -2.38 21.25 33.96
CA GLY A 355 -0.97 21.62 33.81
C GLY A 355 -0.25 21.01 32.62
N LYS A 356 1.07 21.27 32.56
CA LYS A 356 1.99 20.62 31.60
C LYS A 356 2.78 19.53 32.31
N TYR A 357 3.05 18.45 31.60
CA TYR A 357 3.74 17.27 32.11
C TYR A 357 4.82 16.84 31.14
N GLU A 358 5.97 16.47 31.69
CA GLU A 358 7.00 15.75 30.98
C GLU A 358 6.67 14.26 31.01
N LEU A 359 6.71 13.63 29.84
CA LEU A 359 6.80 12.18 29.69
C LEU A 359 8.28 11.80 29.62
N LEU A 360 8.73 11.03 30.60
CA LEU A 360 10.05 10.44 30.61
C LEU A 360 9.96 8.94 30.35
N ILE A 361 10.85 8.44 29.49
CA ILE A 361 11.01 7.01 29.21
C ILE A 361 12.46 6.63 29.53
N ASN A 362 12.64 5.64 30.40
CA ASN A 362 13.94 5.21 30.92
C ASN A 362 14.77 6.37 31.50
N GLY A 363 14.09 7.35 32.10
CA GLY A 363 14.71 8.55 32.68
C GLY A 363 15.05 9.67 31.69
N GLN A 364 14.89 9.46 30.39
CA GLN A 364 15.06 10.49 29.36
C GLN A 364 13.74 11.22 29.11
N ALA A 365 13.75 12.55 29.04
CA ALA A 365 12.59 13.32 28.60
C ALA A 365 12.33 13.08 27.11
N VAL A 366 11.09 12.67 26.79
CA VAL A 366 10.66 12.38 25.41
C VAL A 366 9.78 13.52 24.90
N HIS A 367 8.70 13.82 25.62
CA HIS A 367 7.74 14.82 25.15
C HIS A 367 7.12 15.61 26.31
N THR A 368 6.60 16.80 26.01
CA THR A 368 5.80 17.58 26.95
C THR A 368 4.34 17.64 26.48
N PHE A 369 3.43 17.16 27.31
CA PHE A 369 1.98 17.19 27.04
C PHE A 369 1.24 18.07 28.06
N THR A 370 0.03 18.48 27.71
CA THR A 370 -0.96 18.98 28.67
C THR A 370 -1.68 17.81 29.35
N ASP A 371 -2.26 18.05 30.53
CA ASP A 371 -3.16 17.10 31.20
C ASP A 371 -4.27 16.60 30.26
N ARG A 372 -4.83 17.49 29.43
CA ARG A 372 -5.90 17.16 28.48
C ARG A 372 -5.45 16.22 27.36
N GLN A 373 -4.22 16.41 26.85
CA GLN A 373 -3.66 15.49 25.85
C GLN A 373 -3.44 14.11 26.48
N LEU A 374 -2.83 14.05 27.66
CA LEU A 374 -2.59 12.79 28.37
C LEU A 374 -3.88 12.11 28.86
N ALA A 375 -4.96 12.84 29.10
CA ALA A 375 -6.25 12.24 29.46
C ALA A 375 -6.85 11.39 28.32
N VAL A 376 -6.48 11.69 27.06
CA VAL A 376 -7.00 11.03 25.86
C VAL A 376 -5.94 10.14 25.22
N HIS A 377 -4.89 10.74 24.65
CA HIS A 377 -3.75 10.12 23.98
C HIS A 377 -2.59 11.13 23.81
N GLY A 378 -1.48 10.92 24.52
CA GLY A 378 -0.19 11.52 24.19
C GLY A 378 0.58 10.62 23.25
N GLU A 379 0.59 10.96 21.96
CA GLU A 379 1.24 10.20 20.88
C GLU A 379 2.73 10.52 20.78
N ILE A 380 3.58 9.50 20.62
CA ILE A 380 5.05 9.60 20.56
C ILE A 380 5.67 8.81 19.41
N GLU A 381 4.87 8.24 18.49
CA GLU A 381 5.37 7.33 17.44
C GLU A 381 6.34 7.98 16.44
N ALA A 382 6.39 9.31 16.41
CA ALA A 382 7.28 10.11 15.58
C ALA A 382 8.21 11.01 16.41
N ASP A 383 8.29 10.78 17.73
CA ASP A 383 9.14 11.58 18.61
C ASP A 383 10.59 11.08 18.53
N PRO A 384 11.55 11.92 18.08
CA PRO A 384 12.95 11.51 17.90
C PRO A 384 13.66 11.14 19.20
N ASP A 385 13.15 11.60 20.35
CA ASP A 385 13.68 11.27 21.67
C ASP A 385 13.07 9.98 22.23
N SER A 386 12.06 9.40 21.58
CA SER A 386 11.48 8.11 22.00
C SER A 386 12.45 6.95 21.74
N PRO A 387 12.78 6.12 22.75
CA PRO A 387 13.65 4.96 22.56
C PRO A 387 13.12 3.93 21.55
N THR A 388 11.80 3.75 21.46
CA THR A 388 11.15 2.83 20.50
C THR A 388 11.23 3.39 19.07
N TYR A 389 11.07 4.69 18.89
CA TYR A 389 11.32 5.37 17.60
C TYR A 389 12.78 5.22 17.17
N GLN A 390 13.73 5.51 18.04
CA GLN A 390 15.16 5.36 17.74
C GLN A 390 15.55 3.91 17.41
N GLN A 391 14.90 2.93 18.06
CA GLN A 391 15.06 1.52 17.70
C GLN A 391 14.45 1.19 16.33
N ALA A 392 13.23 1.65 16.06
CA ALA A 392 12.58 1.49 14.76
C ALA A 392 13.40 2.09 13.61
N MET A 393 13.96 3.28 13.81
CA MET A 393 14.81 3.93 12.81
C MET A 393 16.09 3.14 12.52
N ARG A 394 16.69 2.48 13.52
CA ARG A 394 17.83 1.56 13.29
C ARG A 394 17.42 0.34 12.47
N VAL A 395 16.23 -0.21 12.70
CA VAL A 395 15.66 -1.31 11.88
C VAL A 395 15.46 -0.85 10.43
N ILE A 396 14.82 0.29 10.23
CA ILE A 396 14.56 0.90 8.91
C ILE A 396 15.87 1.16 8.18
N GLU A 397 16.88 1.68 8.87
CA GLU A 397 18.19 1.94 8.29
C GLU A 397 18.88 0.65 7.81
N LEU A 398 18.84 -0.42 8.60
CA LEU A 398 19.37 -1.71 8.20
C LEU A 398 18.60 -2.28 6.99
N ASN A 399 17.29 -2.10 6.93
CA ASN A 399 16.52 -2.55 5.77
C ASN A 399 16.80 -1.73 4.52
N ARG A 400 16.99 -0.41 4.64
CA ARG A 400 17.49 0.44 3.56
C ARG A 400 18.83 -0.06 3.05
N LYS A 401 19.78 -0.31 3.96
CA LYS A 401 21.09 -0.89 3.64
C LYS A 401 20.96 -2.24 2.93
N ARG A 402 20.07 -3.12 3.39
CA ARG A 402 19.74 -4.39 2.71
C ARG A 402 19.27 -4.16 1.29
N ASN A 403 18.39 -3.18 1.08
CA ASN A 403 17.87 -2.88 -0.24
C ASN A 403 18.95 -2.30 -1.17
N ASP A 404 19.78 -1.38 -0.69
CA ASP A 404 20.79 -0.72 -1.51
C ASP A 404 22.03 -1.59 -1.78
N GLU A 405 22.50 -2.38 -0.80
CA GLU A 405 23.69 -3.21 -0.97
C GLU A 405 23.41 -4.55 -1.66
N ALA A 406 22.18 -5.05 -1.60
CA ALA A 406 21.88 -6.43 -1.99
C ALA A 406 20.68 -6.54 -2.95
N VAL A 407 19.52 -6.02 -2.57
CA VAL A 407 18.27 -6.27 -3.30
C VAL A 407 18.23 -5.54 -4.64
N ARG A 408 18.51 -4.22 -4.65
CA ARG A 408 18.52 -3.41 -5.88
C ARG A 408 19.62 -3.87 -6.85
N PRO A 409 20.88 -4.12 -6.44
CA PRO A 409 21.88 -4.70 -7.34
C PRO A 409 21.46 -6.07 -7.91
N LEU A 410 20.73 -6.88 -7.12
CA LEU A 410 20.21 -8.16 -7.61
C LEU A 410 19.13 -7.95 -8.67
N ARG A 411 18.25 -6.96 -8.48
CA ARG A 411 17.24 -6.61 -9.49
C ARG A 411 17.86 -6.02 -10.76
N ASP A 412 18.90 -5.20 -10.64
CA ASP A 412 19.70 -4.71 -11.78
C ASP A 412 20.32 -5.88 -12.56
N LEU A 413 20.85 -6.88 -11.85
CA LEU A 413 21.39 -8.10 -12.45
C LEU A 413 20.31 -8.90 -13.21
N TYR A 414 19.08 -8.97 -12.68
CA TYR A 414 17.93 -9.53 -13.42
C TYR A 414 17.54 -8.68 -14.63
N GLY A 415 17.68 -7.36 -14.56
CA GLY A 415 17.55 -6.46 -15.71
C GLY A 415 18.56 -6.77 -16.82
N GLN A 416 19.82 -7.02 -16.46
CA GLN A 416 20.86 -7.46 -17.39
C GLN A 416 20.53 -8.83 -17.99
N ARG A 417 20.08 -9.79 -17.15
CA ARG A 417 19.64 -11.11 -17.60
C ARG A 417 18.54 -11.00 -18.65
N LYS A 418 17.52 -10.16 -18.40
CA LYS A 418 16.44 -9.93 -19.37
C LYS A 418 16.96 -9.40 -20.70
N GLY A 419 17.82 -8.37 -20.68
CA GLY A 419 18.41 -7.81 -21.89
C GLY A 419 19.19 -8.86 -22.69
N ARG A 420 20.05 -9.62 -22.01
CA ARG A 420 20.85 -10.68 -22.63
C ARG A 420 19.99 -11.81 -23.18
N LEU A 421 18.95 -12.24 -22.47
CA LEU A 421 18.04 -13.28 -22.94
C LEU A 421 17.31 -12.86 -24.22
N ARG A 422 16.87 -11.60 -24.32
CA ARG A 422 16.24 -11.06 -25.54
C ARG A 422 17.22 -11.09 -26.72
N THR A 423 18.44 -10.58 -26.55
CA THR A 423 19.48 -10.62 -27.59
C THR A 423 19.88 -12.05 -27.96
N ALA A 424 19.91 -12.97 -27.00
CA ALA A 424 20.21 -14.38 -27.24
C ALA A 424 19.17 -15.04 -28.13
N ARG A 425 17.87 -14.79 -27.87
CA ARG A 425 16.77 -15.29 -28.70
C ARG A 425 16.86 -14.80 -30.15
N GLU A 426 17.24 -13.54 -30.36
CA GLU A 426 17.44 -12.97 -31.71
C GLU A 426 18.60 -13.64 -32.47
N LYS A 427 19.60 -14.14 -31.75
CA LYS A 427 20.80 -14.79 -32.31
C LYS A 427 20.67 -16.32 -32.44
N GLY A 428 19.50 -16.89 -32.13
CA GLY A 428 19.27 -18.34 -32.23
C GLY A 428 20.16 -19.16 -31.29
N ASP A 429 20.50 -20.39 -31.70
CA ASP A 429 21.15 -21.39 -30.85
C ASP A 429 22.51 -20.93 -30.28
N GLU A 430 23.34 -20.26 -31.08
CA GLU A 430 24.62 -19.71 -30.62
C GLU A 430 24.42 -18.63 -29.54
N GLY A 431 23.43 -17.77 -29.73
CA GLY A 431 23.04 -16.76 -28.75
C GLY A 431 22.58 -17.38 -27.43
N MET A 432 21.75 -18.41 -27.51
CA MET A 432 21.25 -19.13 -26.34
C MET A 432 22.35 -19.90 -25.60
N ALA A 433 23.30 -20.50 -26.32
CA ALA A 433 24.47 -21.13 -25.71
C ALA A 433 25.35 -20.12 -24.96
N ALA A 434 25.62 -18.95 -25.58
CA ALA A 434 26.37 -17.87 -24.93
C ALA A 434 25.63 -17.30 -23.70
N PHE A 435 24.31 -17.18 -23.77
CA PHE A 435 23.49 -16.78 -22.63
C PHE A 435 23.58 -17.79 -21.47
N ALA A 436 23.45 -19.09 -21.76
CA ALA A 436 23.52 -20.13 -20.75
C ALA A 436 24.89 -20.17 -20.06
N GLU A 437 25.97 -19.99 -20.81
CA GLU A 437 27.32 -19.93 -20.24
C GLU A 437 27.50 -18.69 -19.36
N TRP A 438 27.06 -17.51 -19.80
CA TRP A 438 27.06 -16.29 -18.98
C TRP A 438 26.19 -16.44 -17.73
N GLU A 439 25.01 -17.06 -17.86
CA GLU A 439 24.09 -17.26 -16.75
C GLU A 439 24.72 -18.15 -15.66
N LYS A 440 25.44 -19.20 -16.08
CA LYS A 440 26.13 -20.12 -15.19
C LYS A 440 27.37 -19.50 -14.53
N THR A 441 28.21 -18.82 -15.32
CA THR A 441 29.55 -18.38 -14.87
C THR A 441 29.55 -17.01 -14.20
N GLU A 442 28.62 -16.13 -14.57
CA GLU A 442 28.58 -14.77 -14.04
C GLU A 442 27.30 -14.49 -13.24
N PHE A 443 26.14 -14.74 -13.82
CA PHE A 443 24.86 -14.36 -13.18
C PHE A 443 24.64 -15.15 -11.89
N THR A 444 24.72 -16.48 -11.95
CA THR A 444 24.38 -17.36 -10.82
C THR A 444 25.24 -17.09 -9.58
N PRO A 445 26.59 -17.00 -9.67
CA PRO A 445 27.42 -16.69 -8.51
C PRO A 445 27.14 -15.30 -7.91
N LYS A 446 26.99 -14.27 -8.76
CA LYS A 446 26.67 -12.91 -8.30
C LYS A 446 25.29 -12.84 -7.63
N ALA A 447 24.30 -13.51 -8.21
CA ALA A 447 22.95 -13.58 -7.66
C ALA A 447 22.93 -14.30 -6.30
N ALA A 448 23.70 -15.38 -6.14
CA ALA A 448 23.86 -16.08 -4.88
C ALA A 448 24.52 -15.19 -3.81
N GLN A 449 25.60 -14.47 -4.16
CA GLN A 449 26.28 -13.55 -3.25
C GLN A 449 25.35 -12.44 -2.74
N LEU A 450 24.60 -11.80 -3.65
CA LEU A 450 23.65 -10.74 -3.29
C LEU A 450 22.48 -11.30 -2.45
N THR A 451 22.00 -12.50 -2.78
CA THR A 451 20.96 -13.17 -1.97
C THR A 451 21.46 -13.47 -0.56
N GLN A 452 22.70 -13.95 -0.42
CA GLN A 452 23.30 -14.19 0.89
C GLN A 452 23.45 -12.89 1.68
N ARG A 453 23.96 -11.82 1.06
CA ARG A 453 24.10 -10.52 1.71
C ARG A 453 22.76 -9.97 2.23
N ALA A 454 21.69 -10.15 1.45
CA ALA A 454 20.36 -9.75 1.87
C ALA A 454 19.87 -10.54 3.11
N ALA A 455 20.19 -11.84 3.19
CA ALA A 455 19.83 -12.70 4.32
C ALA A 455 20.64 -12.40 5.59
N GLU A 456 21.91 -12.01 5.45
CA GLU A 456 22.75 -11.55 6.56
C GLU A 456 22.17 -10.29 7.21
N LEU A 457 21.85 -9.27 6.39
CA LEU A 457 21.25 -8.03 6.89
C LEU A 457 19.84 -8.25 7.45
N GLU A 458 19.03 -9.13 6.86
CA GLU A 458 17.75 -9.55 7.45
C GLU A 458 17.93 -10.20 8.84
N THR A 459 19.02 -10.95 9.03
CA THR A 459 19.34 -11.52 10.35
C THR A 459 19.70 -10.43 11.36
N GLU A 460 20.50 -9.43 10.97
CA GLU A 460 20.80 -8.26 11.81
C GLU A 460 19.53 -7.48 12.18
N ILE A 461 18.60 -7.27 11.23
CA ILE A 461 17.30 -6.62 11.49
C ILE A 461 16.54 -7.34 12.61
N TYR A 462 16.42 -8.66 12.53
CA TYR A 462 15.70 -9.45 13.55
C TYR A 462 16.40 -9.52 14.91
N GLN A 463 17.70 -9.25 14.97
CA GLN A 463 18.42 -9.14 16.25
C GLN A 463 18.07 -7.84 16.98
N ILE A 464 17.77 -6.76 16.24
CA ILE A 464 17.55 -5.44 16.82
C ILE A 464 16.09 -5.00 16.85
N ASN A 465 15.15 -5.72 16.23
CA ASN A 465 13.74 -5.34 16.18
C ASN A 465 12.92 -5.76 17.41
N GLN A 466 13.54 -6.41 18.40
CA GLN A 466 12.86 -6.86 19.62
C GLN A 466 12.66 -5.68 20.60
N PRO A 467 11.42 -5.23 20.87
CA PRO A 467 11.19 -4.15 21.82
C PRO A 467 11.60 -4.56 23.23
N SER A 468 12.12 -3.59 24.00
CA SER A 468 12.47 -3.80 25.41
C SER A 468 11.43 -3.20 26.34
N PRO A 469 11.24 -3.73 27.56
CA PRO A 469 10.41 -3.08 28.57
C PRO A 469 10.89 -1.65 28.85
N LEU A 470 9.94 -0.76 29.10
CA LEU A 470 10.17 0.66 29.31
C LEU A 470 9.74 1.05 30.73
N GLU A 471 10.55 1.88 31.39
CA GLU A 471 10.18 2.56 32.63
C GLU A 471 9.66 3.95 32.29
N VAL A 472 8.38 4.21 32.54
CA VAL A 472 7.73 5.46 32.18
C VAL A 472 7.47 6.28 33.43
N THR A 473 7.72 7.58 33.36
CA THR A 473 7.34 8.53 34.39
C THR A 473 6.65 9.75 33.77
N ILE A 474 5.48 10.08 34.25
CA ILE A 474 4.77 11.32 33.92
C ILE A 474 4.81 12.21 35.15
N ARG A 475 5.41 13.40 35.03
CA ARG A 475 5.55 14.36 36.13
C ARG A 475 5.27 15.78 35.67
N PRO A 476 4.86 16.70 36.55
CA PRO A 476 4.71 18.11 36.20
C PRO A 476 5.99 18.64 35.55
N ALA A 477 5.86 19.33 34.43
CA ALA A 477 7.00 19.98 33.78
C ALA A 477 7.56 21.05 34.71
N ALA A 478 8.90 21.15 34.78
CA ALA A 478 9.54 22.21 35.56
C ALA A 478 8.96 23.57 35.12
N SER A 479 8.54 24.41 36.07
CA SER A 479 8.16 25.77 35.73
C SER A 479 9.39 26.42 35.12
N THR A 480 9.35 26.75 33.84
CA THR A 480 10.30 27.70 33.26
C THR A 480 10.01 29.03 33.94
N GLY A 481 10.60 29.22 35.13
CA GLY A 481 10.66 30.52 35.76
C GLY A 481 11.37 31.41 34.76
N LYS A 482 10.63 32.31 34.10
CA LYS A 482 11.28 33.48 33.55
C LYS A 482 11.89 34.20 34.76
N PRO A 483 13.22 34.43 34.78
CA PRO A 483 13.77 35.38 35.73
C PRO A 483 13.15 36.76 35.53
#